data_AF-A0A6M3IG05-F1
#
_entry.id   AF-A0A6M3IG05-F1
#
_cell.length_a   1.000
_cell.length_b   1.000
_cell.length_c   1.000
_cell.angle_alpha   90.00
_cell.angle_beta   90.00
_cell.angle_gamma   90.00
#
_symmetry.space_group_name_H-M   'P 1'
#
loop_
_entity.id
_entity.type
_entity.pdbx_description
1 polymer ?
#
loop_
_entity_poly.entity_id
_entity_poly.type
_entity_poly.pdbx_seq_one_letter_code
_entity_poly.pdbx_strand_id
1 'polypeptide(L)'
;MSTYTYDTTTYIGKVRLLIGDTDISPTTDAHFSDEEIQAFLTMASNSILLAASYALESWASAESGGLISEKIGDYAYTKKSAENKMALAKKYRDED
;
A
#
# COMPACT_ATOMS: atom_id res chain seq x y z
N MET A 1 -14.01 9.54 -20.63
CA MET A 1 -12.59 9.16 -20.47
C MET A 1 -12.34 9.14 -18.97
N SER A 2 -12.23 7.95 -18.37
CA SER A 2 -11.81 7.88 -16.96
C SER A 2 -10.38 8.39 -16.89
N THR A 3 -10.17 9.53 -16.25
CA THR A 3 -8.85 10.07 -16.00
C THR A 3 -8.18 9.13 -15.00
N TYR A 4 -7.28 8.27 -15.46
CA TYR A 4 -6.47 7.47 -14.55
C TYR A 4 -5.58 8.43 -13.75
N THR A 5 -5.66 8.33 -12.43
CA THR A 5 -5.02 9.23 -11.47
C THR A 5 -3.57 8.84 -11.18
N TYR A 6 -3.13 7.68 -11.69
CA TYR A 6 -1.80 7.11 -11.53
C TYR A 6 -1.29 6.53 -12.87
N ASP A 7 0.02 6.61 -13.09
CA ASP A 7 0.67 6.16 -14.33
C ASP A 7 1.29 4.76 -14.19
N THR A 8 0.61 3.75 -14.74
CA THR A 8 1.07 2.34 -14.74
C THR A 8 2.29 2.07 -15.62
N THR A 9 2.76 3.03 -16.42
CA THR A 9 4.03 2.91 -17.15
C THR A 9 5.23 3.10 -16.22
N THR A 10 5.06 3.85 -15.13
CA THR A 10 6.08 4.08 -14.10
C THR A 10 6.13 2.95 -13.08
N TYR A 11 7.29 2.73 -12.47
CA TYR A 11 7.41 1.79 -11.36
C TYR A 11 6.52 2.19 -10.16
N ILE A 12 6.43 3.49 -9.88
CA ILE A 12 5.59 4.05 -8.80
C ILE A 12 4.12 3.71 -9.04
N GLY A 13 3.56 4.00 -10.22
CA GLY A 13 2.16 3.70 -10.51
C GLY A 13 1.84 2.20 -10.55
N LYS A 14 2.82 1.35 -10.87
CA LYS A 14 2.68 -0.12 -10.72
C LYS A 14 2.61 -0.54 -9.25
N VAL A 15 3.45 0.03 -8.38
CA VAL A 15 3.38 -0.24 -6.94
C VAL A 15 2.05 0.24 -6.37
N ARG A 16 1.60 1.47 -6.71
CA ARG A 16 0.30 2.02 -6.31
C ARG A 16 -0.87 1.11 -6.69
N LEU A 17 -0.87 0.60 -7.91
CA LEU A 17 -1.88 -0.35 -8.37
C LEU A 17 -1.90 -1.63 -7.51
N LEU A 18 -0.74 -2.17 -7.16
CA LEU A 18 -0.63 -3.41 -6.39
C LEU A 18 -1.07 -3.24 -4.93
N ILE A 19 -0.78 -2.09 -4.33
CA ILE A 19 -1.14 -1.81 -2.93
C ILE A 19 -2.56 -1.22 -2.79
N GLY A 20 -3.22 -0.90 -3.90
CA GLY A 20 -4.54 -0.26 -3.92
C GLY A 20 -4.52 1.23 -3.54
N ASP A 21 -3.37 1.89 -3.66
CA ASP A 21 -3.17 3.30 -3.32
C ASP A 21 -3.37 4.20 -4.55
N THR A 22 -4.60 4.21 -5.08
CA THR A 22 -4.95 4.80 -6.39
C THR A 22 -5.66 6.15 -6.32
N ASP A 23 -6.07 6.60 -5.13
CA ASP A 23 -6.95 7.76 -4.94
C ASP A 23 -6.18 9.09 -4.81
N ILE A 24 -5.35 9.39 -5.82
CA ILE A 24 -4.43 10.55 -5.80
C ILE A 24 -5.11 11.84 -6.27
N SER A 25 -6.11 11.76 -7.15
CA SER A 25 -6.80 12.94 -7.69
C SER A 25 -8.27 12.59 -8.00
N PRO A 26 -9.25 13.43 -7.64
CA PRO A 26 -9.12 14.73 -6.99
C PRO A 26 -8.96 14.67 -5.47
N THR A 27 -8.92 13.47 -4.88
CA THR A 27 -9.14 13.26 -3.45
C THR A 27 -7.89 13.41 -2.59
N THR A 28 -6.68 13.37 -3.16
CA THR A 28 -5.41 13.43 -2.39
C THR A 28 -5.36 12.49 -1.18
N ASP A 29 -6.21 11.46 -1.18
CA ASP A 29 -6.42 10.51 -0.08
C ASP A 29 -5.45 9.32 -0.20
N ALA A 30 -4.48 9.42 -1.11
CA ALA A 30 -3.43 8.44 -1.24
C ALA A 30 -2.68 8.29 0.09
N HIS A 31 -2.48 7.05 0.52
CA HIS A 31 -1.82 6.74 1.78
C HIS A 31 -0.33 7.06 1.73
N PHE A 32 0.29 6.94 0.56
CA PHE A 32 1.68 7.26 0.33
C PHE A 32 1.86 8.33 -0.74
N SER A 33 2.86 9.17 -0.55
CA SER A 33 3.43 10.07 -1.56
C SER A 33 4.29 9.30 -2.58
N ASP A 34 4.55 9.93 -3.72
CA ASP A 34 5.42 9.33 -4.75
C ASP A 34 6.86 9.14 -4.23
N GLU A 35 7.34 10.05 -3.36
CA GLU A 35 8.64 9.98 -2.71
C GLU A 35 8.75 8.77 -1.76
N GLU A 36 7.70 8.46 -1.00
CA GLU A 36 7.66 7.28 -0.13
C GLU A 36 7.68 5.98 -0.94
N ILE A 37 6.93 5.92 -2.04
CA ILE A 37 6.94 4.77 -2.94
C ILE A 37 8.31 4.61 -3.61
N GLN A 38 8.96 5.72 -3.98
CA GLN A 38 10.32 5.69 -4.51
C GLN A 38 11.33 5.18 -3.46
N ALA A 39 11.13 5.46 -2.18
CA ALA A 39 11.96 4.91 -1.11
C ALA A 39 11.78 3.38 -1.00
N PHE A 40 10.55 2.87 -1.03
CA PHE A 40 10.29 1.42 -1.04
C PHE A 40 10.89 0.73 -2.26
N LEU A 41 10.78 1.33 -3.45
CA LEU A 41 11.44 0.83 -4.67
C LEU A 41 12.96 0.79 -4.52
N THR A 42 13.56 1.81 -3.91
CA THR A 42 15.01 1.85 -3.67
C THR A 42 15.44 0.74 -2.70
N MET A 43 14.70 0.51 -1.62
CA MET A 43 14.94 -0.58 -0.66
C MET A 43 14.78 -1.96 -1.31
N ALA A 44 13.84 -2.08 -2.24
CA ALA A 44 13.55 -3.29 -2.97
C ALA A 44 14.43 -3.50 -4.22
N SER A 45 15.49 -2.72 -4.41
CA SER A 45 16.35 -2.79 -5.61
C SER A 45 15.57 -2.67 -6.93
N ASN A 46 14.53 -1.84 -6.95
CA ASN A 46 13.57 -1.64 -8.03
C ASN A 46 12.68 -2.86 -8.36
N SER A 47 12.63 -3.88 -7.49
CA SER A 47 11.57 -4.89 -7.59
C SER A 47 10.23 -4.27 -7.18
N ILE A 48 9.26 -4.37 -8.10
CA ILE A 48 7.91 -3.82 -7.93
C ILE A 48 7.14 -4.62 -6.86
N LEU A 49 7.25 -5.95 -6.90
CA LEU A 49 6.54 -6.82 -5.98
C LEU A 49 7.07 -6.68 -4.56
N LEU A 50 8.40 -6.64 -4.41
CA LEU A 50 9.04 -6.44 -3.12
C LEU A 50 8.76 -5.03 -2.57
N ALA A 51 8.80 -3.98 -3.41
CA ALA A 51 8.42 -2.64 -2.99
C ALA A 51 6.95 -2.56 -2.53
N ALA A 52 6.03 -3.21 -3.25
CA ALA A 52 4.64 -3.31 -2.86
C ALA A 52 4.47 -4.06 -1.52
N SER A 53 5.27 -5.09 -1.28
CA SER A 53 5.26 -5.80 0.01
C SER A 53 5.66 -4.89 1.17
N TYR A 54 6.72 -4.09 1.03
CA TYR A 54 7.16 -3.14 2.05
C TYR A 54 6.11 -2.04 2.31
N ALA A 55 5.52 -1.51 1.24
CA ALA A 55 4.44 -0.52 1.37
C ALA A 55 3.22 -1.11 2.09
N LEU A 56 2.81 -2.34 1.77
CA LEU A 56 1.69 -3.02 2.44
C LEU A 56 1.98 -3.33 3.91
N GLU A 57 3.21 -3.75 4.24
CA GLU A 57 3.64 -3.98 5.63
C GLU A 57 3.61 -2.67 6.44
N SER A 58 4.11 -1.57 5.86
CA SER A 58 4.07 -0.25 6.47
C SER A 58 2.64 0.23 6.69
N TRP A 59 1.76 0.07 5.69
CA TRP A 59 0.36 0.46 5.78
C TRP A 59 -0.39 -0.37 6.83
N ALA A 60 -0.22 -1.70 6.83
CA ALA A 60 -0.82 -2.57 7.83
C ALA A 60 -0.34 -2.22 9.25
N SER A 61 0.94 -1.87 9.39
CA SER A 61 1.50 -1.42 10.68
C SER A 61 0.86 -0.10 11.14
N ALA A 62 0.70 0.87 10.24
CA ALA A 62 0.03 2.14 10.54
C ALA A 62 -1.44 1.94 10.95
N GLU A 63 -2.19 1.09 10.24
CA GLU A 63 -3.57 0.72 10.59
C GLU A 63 -3.64 0.03 11.97
N SER A 64 -2.69 -0.84 12.26
CA SER A 64 -2.64 -1.55 13.55
C SER A 64 -2.20 -0.69 14.74
N GLY A 65 -1.42 0.37 14.51
CA GLY A 65 -1.10 1.37 15.52
C GLY A 65 -2.32 2.19 15.95
N GLY A 66 -3.24 2.47 15.02
CA GLY A 66 -4.51 3.16 15.29
C GLY A 66 -5.53 2.31 16.06
N LEU A 67 -5.46 0.98 15.96
CA LEU A 67 -6.36 0.03 16.64
C LEU A 67 -6.33 0.14 18.17
N ILE A 68 -5.23 0.57 18.77
CA ILE A 68 -5.11 0.66 20.24
C ILE A 68 -5.89 1.89 20.80
N SER A 69 -6.29 2.82 19.93
CA SER A 69 -6.77 4.16 20.30
C SER A 69 -8.27 4.38 20.11
N GLU A 70 -8.95 3.74 19.14
CA GLU A 70 -10.36 4.05 18.86
C GLU A 70 -11.31 2.84 18.77
N LYS A 71 -12.32 2.88 19.65
CA LYS A 71 -13.63 2.19 19.66
C LYS A 71 -13.71 0.78 19.04
N ILE A 72 -13.97 -0.17 19.96
CA ILE A 72 -14.27 -1.61 19.85
C ILE A 72 -15.17 -2.05 18.66
N GLY A 73 -15.92 -1.15 18.00
CA GLY A 73 -16.78 -1.46 16.85
C GLY A 73 -16.07 -1.59 15.50
N ASP A 74 -15.01 -0.80 15.25
CA ASP A 74 -14.26 -0.81 13.97
C ASP A 74 -13.13 -1.85 13.95
N TYR A 75 -12.89 -2.50 15.09
CA TYR A 75 -11.78 -3.41 15.34
C TYR A 75 -11.77 -4.65 14.41
N ALA A 76 -12.94 -5.14 14.02
CA ALA A 76 -13.05 -6.34 13.20
C ALA A 76 -12.73 -6.09 11.72
N TYR A 77 -13.06 -4.90 11.21
CA TYR A 77 -12.86 -4.54 9.80
C TYR A 77 -11.40 -4.17 9.52
N THR A 78 -10.81 -3.35 10.39
CA THR A 78 -9.40 -2.94 10.30
C THR A 78 -8.44 -4.10 10.51
N LYS A 79 -8.74 -5.04 11.42
CA LYS A 79 -7.94 -6.27 11.58
C LYS A 79 -7.94 -7.14 10.33
N LYS A 80 -9.11 -7.31 9.69
CA LYS A 80 -9.23 -8.09 8.45
C LYS A 80 -8.56 -7.40 7.25
N SER A 81 -8.59 -6.06 7.20
CA SER A 81 -7.83 -5.26 6.23
C SER A 81 -6.33 -5.47 6.39
N ALA A 82 -5.81 -5.31 7.61
CA ALA A 82 -4.39 -5.52 7.91
C ALA A 82 -3.94 -6.96 7.62
N GLU A 83 -4.74 -7.97 7.98
CA GLU A 83 -4.46 -9.38 7.66
C GLU A 83 -4.41 -9.63 6.15
N ASN A 84 -5.34 -9.08 5.37
CA ASN A 84 -5.32 -9.20 3.91
C ASN A 84 -4.08 -8.53 3.29
N LYS A 85 -3.71 -7.33 3.77
CA LYS A 85 -2.51 -6.60 3.31
C LYS A 85 -1.23 -7.38 3.62
N MET A 86 -1.11 -7.96 4.82
CA MET A 86 0.00 -8.82 5.19
C MET A 86 0.06 -10.11 4.34
N ALA A 87 -1.09 -10.72 4.04
CA ALA A 87 -1.14 -11.92 3.20
C ALA A 87 -0.68 -11.62 1.76
N LEU A 88 -1.08 -10.48 1.20
CA LEU A 88 -0.62 -9.99 -0.10
C LEU A 88 0.89 -9.70 -0.09
N ALA A 89 1.40 -9.03 0.94
CA ALA A 89 2.81 -8.75 1.10
C ALA A 89 3.65 -10.04 1.11
N LYS A 90 3.21 -11.05 1.87
CA LYS A 90 3.87 -12.36 1.91
C LYS A 90 3.88 -13.03 0.53
N LYS A 91 2.76 -13.01 -0.18
CA LYS A 91 2.66 -13.58 -1.53
C LYS A 91 3.65 -12.92 -2.49
N TYR A 92 3.73 -11.59 -2.47
CA TYR A 92 4.65 -10.85 -3.33
C TYR A 92 6.12 -11.10 -3.01
N ARG A 93 6.44 -11.40 -1.75
CA ARG A 93 7.79 -11.79 -1.32
C ARG A 93 8.17 -13.21 -1.73
N ASP A 94 7.21 -14.13 -1.77
CA ASP A 94 7.42 -15.51 -2.19
C ASP A 94 7.48 -15.66 -3.74
N GLU A 95 6.97 -14.68 -4.48
CA GLU A 95 6.94 -14.65 -5.97
C GLU A 95 8.10 -13.87 -6.61
N ASP A 96 8.92 -13.17 -5.81
CA ASP A 96 10.13 -12.44 -6.24
C ASP A 96 11.37 -13.35 -6.26
#